data_AF-A0A961XJQ2-F1
#
_entry.id   AF-A0A961XJQ2-F1
#
_cell.length_a   1.000
_cell.length_b   1.000
_cell.length_c   1.000
_cell.angle_alpha   90.00
_cell.angle_beta   90.00
_cell.angle_gamma   90.00
#
_symmetry.space_group_name_H-M   'P 1'
#
loop_
_entity.id
_entity.type
_entity.pdbx_description
1 polymer ?
#
loop_
_entity_poly.entity_id
_entity_poly.type
_entity_poly.pdbx_seq_one_letter_code
_entity_poly.pdbx_strand_id
1 'polypeptide(L)'
;MTASGNMRRMWALAPVLAIVSGCVSASLEDAVPGARNTGSYPNLNIPPRAETEQLTDEEAADRLAALKTQRDAQNALPTAAANDVNRLKKLKKSHAEDTLKEIEN
;
A
#
# COMPACT_ATOMS: atom_id res chain seq x y z
N MET A 1 38.61 48.71 6.78
CA MET A 1 37.61 49.19 7.76
C MET A 1 36.25 48.74 7.27
N THR A 2 35.73 47.64 7.85
CA THR A 2 34.58 47.56 8.80
C THR A 2 33.30 47.20 8.02
N ALA A 3 32.86 45.94 7.96
CA ALA A 3 32.26 45.08 9.02
C ALA A 3 30.87 45.57 9.49
N SER A 4 29.99 44.60 9.75
CA SER A 4 28.70 44.69 10.46
C SER A 4 27.47 45.05 9.60
N GLY A 5 26.33 44.37 9.69
CA GLY A 5 25.92 43.37 10.69
C GLY A 5 24.60 42.69 10.34
N ASN A 6 24.47 41.49 10.90
CA ASN A 6 23.31 40.61 10.92
C ASN A 6 22.15 41.16 11.75
N MET A 7 21.07 40.36 11.80
CA MET A 7 19.92 40.35 12.73
C MET A 7 18.68 41.03 12.09
N ARG A 8 17.53 40.38 11.89
CA ARG A 8 16.76 39.52 12.80
C ARG A 8 15.67 38.80 12.00
N ARG A 9 15.57 37.47 12.05
CA ARG A 9 14.32 36.73 12.32
C ARG A 9 14.71 35.38 12.93
N MET A 10 14.35 35.26 14.19
CA MET A 10 14.62 34.18 15.11
C MET A 10 13.32 33.36 15.26
N TRP A 11 13.45 32.11 15.72
CA TRP A 11 12.42 31.13 16.11
C TRP A 11 11.83 30.28 14.96
N ALA A 12 11.72 28.95 15.05
CA ALA A 12 11.88 27.98 16.14
C ALA A 12 12.21 26.61 15.51
N LEU A 13 13.22 25.88 16.00
CA LEU A 13 13.07 24.67 16.83
C LEU A 13 12.14 23.59 16.24
N ALA A 14 12.82 22.60 15.66
CA ALA A 14 12.65 21.16 15.87
C ALA A 14 11.42 20.42 15.28
N PRO A 15 11.63 19.17 14.86
CA PRO A 15 10.79 18.45 13.91
C PRO A 15 9.68 17.70 14.63
N VAL A 16 8.43 17.82 14.16
CA VAL A 16 7.36 16.91 14.60
C VAL A 16 7.42 15.64 13.75
N LEU A 17 8.23 14.71 14.26
CA LEU A 17 7.85 13.34 14.59
C LEU A 17 6.62 12.75 13.85
N ALA A 18 6.93 11.83 12.93
CA ALA A 18 6.24 10.56 12.63
C ALA A 18 4.79 10.37 13.09
N ILE A 19 3.90 10.04 12.14
CA ILE A 19 3.04 8.85 12.26
C ILE A 19 2.94 8.16 10.89
N VAL A 20 3.69 7.07 10.77
CA VAL A 20 3.47 5.96 9.82
C VAL A 20 2.24 5.16 10.30
N SER A 21 1.57 4.47 9.36
CA SER A 21 0.60 3.39 9.58
C SER A 21 -0.86 3.78 9.83
N GLY A 22 -1.57 4.04 8.74
CA GLY A 22 -3.00 3.74 8.64
C GLY A 22 -3.25 2.32 8.13
N CYS A 23 -2.68 1.28 8.76
CA CYS A 23 -3.36 -0.01 8.79
C CYS A 23 -4.42 0.12 9.88
N VAL A 24 -5.62 0.56 9.52
CA VAL A 24 -6.75 0.40 10.43
C VAL A 24 -7.02 -1.10 10.51
N SER A 25 -6.75 -1.70 11.66
CA SER A 25 -7.22 -3.05 11.93
C SER A 25 -8.73 -2.96 12.04
N ALA A 26 -9.45 -3.41 11.00
CA ALA A 26 -10.83 -3.81 11.19
C ALA A 26 -10.82 -4.87 12.29
N SER A 27 -11.41 -4.53 13.44
CA SER A 27 -11.59 -5.48 14.54
C SER A 27 -12.71 -6.45 14.16
N LEU A 28 -12.78 -7.63 14.77
CA LEU A 28 -13.87 -8.58 14.47
C LEU A 28 -15.25 -7.95 14.75
N GLU A 29 -15.29 -6.94 15.63
CA GLU A 29 -16.45 -6.10 15.91
C GLU A 29 -16.90 -5.21 14.73
N ASP A 30 -16.02 -4.91 13.78
CA ASP A 30 -16.31 -4.15 12.54
C ASP A 30 -16.63 -5.09 11.36
N ALA A 31 -16.54 -6.41 11.57
CA ALA A 31 -17.09 -7.35 10.61
C ALA A 31 -18.61 -7.11 10.53
N VAL A 32 -19.11 -6.87 9.31
CA VAL A 32 -20.53 -7.04 8.98
C VAL A 32 -20.98 -8.33 9.67
N PRO A 33 -22.04 -8.31 10.49
CA PRO A 33 -22.45 -9.49 11.24
C PRO A 33 -22.55 -10.65 10.24
N GLY A 34 -21.63 -11.61 10.37
CA GLY A 34 -21.57 -12.77 9.49
C GLY A 34 -22.94 -13.44 9.41
N ALA A 35 -23.16 -14.22 8.35
CA ALA A 35 -24.46 -14.85 8.04
C ALA A 35 -25.25 -15.17 9.31
N ARG A 36 -26.21 -14.30 9.65
CA ARG A 36 -26.97 -14.44 10.88
C ARG A 36 -27.78 -15.73 10.74
N ASN A 37 -27.53 -16.70 11.61
CA ASN A 37 -28.33 -17.91 11.69
C ASN A 37 -29.71 -17.54 12.27
N THR A 38 -30.53 -16.92 11.43
CA THR A 38 -31.88 -16.46 11.73
C THR A 38 -32.91 -17.59 11.59
N GLY A 39 -32.47 -18.82 11.32
CA GLY A 39 -33.34 -19.90 10.83
C GLY A 39 -33.93 -19.63 9.44
N SER A 40 -33.61 -18.50 8.81
CA SER A 40 -34.04 -18.14 7.46
C SER A 40 -32.88 -18.39 6.49
N TYR A 41 -33.10 -19.29 5.54
CA TYR A 41 -32.17 -19.52 4.45
C TYR A 41 -32.47 -18.55 3.30
N PRO A 42 -31.45 -18.01 2.61
CA PRO A 42 -31.68 -17.27 1.39
C PRO A 42 -32.39 -18.19 0.39
N ASN A 43 -33.41 -17.67 -0.28
CA ASN A 43 -34.10 -18.41 -1.33
C ASN A 43 -33.14 -18.59 -2.52
N LEU A 44 -32.58 -19.80 -2.66
CA LEU A 44 -31.60 -20.15 -3.69
C LEU A 44 -32.20 -20.17 -5.11
N ASN A 45 -33.54 -20.10 -5.23
CA ASN A 45 -34.21 -20.00 -6.53
C ASN A 45 -34.26 -18.56 -7.07
N ILE A 46 -33.81 -17.57 -6.30
CA ILE A 46 -33.74 -16.18 -6.76
C ILE A 46 -32.35 -15.96 -7.36
N PRO A 47 -32.25 -15.56 -8.64
CA PRO A 47 -30.96 -15.23 -9.23
C PRO A 47 -30.32 -14.07 -8.47
N PRO A 48 -29.02 -14.12 -8.17
CA PRO A 48 -28.29 -12.98 -7.60
C PRO A 48 -28.52 -11.74 -8.46
N ARG A 49 -28.85 -10.62 -7.82
CA ARG A 49 -28.92 -9.32 -8.50
C ARG A 49 -27.54 -8.68 -8.43
N ALA A 50 -27.09 -8.10 -9.54
CA ALA A 50 -25.90 -7.26 -9.51
C ALA A 50 -26.24 -5.99 -8.71
N GLU A 51 -25.40 -5.65 -7.73
CA GLU A 51 -25.54 -4.42 -6.94
C GLU A 51 -25.20 -3.16 -7.75
N THR A 52 -24.54 -3.33 -8.90
CA THR A 52 -24.17 -2.26 -9.84
C THR A 52 -24.33 -2.74 -11.28
N GLU A 53 -24.42 -1.80 -12.21
CA GLU A 53 -24.32 -2.11 -13.64
C GLU A 53 -22.96 -2.76 -13.95
N GLN A 54 -22.99 -3.83 -14.74
CA GLN A 54 -21.77 -4.47 -15.22
C GLN A 54 -21.17 -3.61 -16.34
N LEU A 55 -19.83 -3.58 -16.41
CA LEU A 55 -19.14 -2.91 -17.50
C LEU A 55 -19.50 -3.59 -18.82
N THR A 56 -19.73 -2.78 -19.85
CA THR A 56 -19.76 -3.26 -21.24
C THR A 56 -18.37 -3.73 -21.67
N ASP A 57 -18.32 -4.56 -22.71
CA ASP A 57 -17.04 -5.05 -23.25
C ASP A 57 -16.12 -3.91 -23.72
N GLU A 58 -16.71 -2.84 -24.26
CA GLU A 58 -16.01 -1.63 -24.70
C GLU A 58 -15.40 -0.88 -23.50
N GLU A 59 -16.20 -0.59 -22.46
CA GLU A 59 -15.71 0.07 -21.25
C GLU A 59 -14.63 -0.74 -20.53
N ALA A 60 -14.77 -2.07 -20.53
CA ALA A 60 -13.75 -2.97 -19.97
C ALA A 60 -12.44 -2.87 -20.75
N ALA A 61 -12.50 -2.86 -22.09
CA ALA A 61 -11.33 -2.71 -22.95
C ALA A 61 -10.62 -1.36 -22.74
N ASP A 62 -11.38 -0.28 -22.66
CA ASP A 62 -10.86 1.07 -22.44
C ASP A 62 -10.17 1.22 -21.09
N ARG A 63 -10.82 0.76 -20.01
CA ARG A 63 -10.21 0.77 -18.67
C ARG A 63 -8.94 -0.08 -18.63
N LEU A 64 -8.96 -1.23 -19.31
CA LEU A 64 -7.80 -2.12 -19.35
C LEU A 64 -6.64 -1.53 -20.17
N ALA A 65 -6.93 -0.78 -21.23
CA ALA A 65 -5.94 -0.02 -21.98
C ALA A 65 -5.32 1.09 -21.12
N ALA A 66 -6.13 1.87 -20.40
CA ALA A 66 -5.64 2.89 -19.48
C ALA A 66 -4.73 2.32 -18.39
N LEU A 67 -5.11 1.18 -17.79
CA LEU A 67 -4.29 0.50 -16.79
C LEU A 67 -2.96 -0.02 -17.37
N LYS A 68 -2.95 -0.50 -18.62
CA LYS A 68 -1.71 -0.91 -19.29
C LYS A 68 -0.76 0.27 -19.47
N THR A 69 -1.26 1.40 -19.99
CA THR A 69 -0.47 2.62 -20.15
C THR A 69 0.11 3.10 -18.82
N GLN A 70 -0.67 3.08 -17.73
CA GLN A 70 -0.18 3.46 -16.40
C GLN A 70 0.87 2.49 -15.87
N ARG A 71 0.72 1.18 -16.11
CA ARG A 71 1.72 0.17 -15.73
C ARG A 71 3.03 0.41 -16.46
N ASP A 72 2.96 0.67 -17.77
CA ASP A 72 4.14 0.89 -18.60
C ASP A 72 4.86 2.19 -18.20
N ALA A 73 4.10 3.25 -17.90
CA ALA A 73 4.64 4.48 -17.36
C ALA A 73 5.36 4.26 -16.01
N GLN A 74 4.79 3.47 -15.10
CA GLN A 74 5.43 3.11 -13.83
C GLN A 74 6.70 2.28 -14.04
N ASN A 75 6.70 1.34 -14.99
CA ASN A 75 7.88 0.54 -15.31
C ASN A 75 9.00 1.37 -15.95
N ALA A 76 8.65 2.45 -16.65
CA ALA A 76 9.61 3.37 -17.26
C ALA A 76 10.21 4.37 -16.26
N LEU A 77 9.62 4.53 -15.07
CA LEU A 77 10.25 5.28 -14.00
C LEU A 77 11.57 4.60 -13.60
N PRO A 78 12.63 5.38 -13.32
CA PRO A 78 13.88 4.81 -12.82
C PRO A 78 13.56 4.05 -11.52
N THR A 79 13.66 2.73 -11.59
CA THR A 79 13.56 1.87 -10.41
C THR A 79 14.72 2.20 -9.48
N ALA A 80 14.51 2.02 -8.17
CA ALA A 80 15.60 2.04 -7.18
C ALA A 80 16.82 1.35 -7.78
N ALA A 81 17.98 2.02 -7.74
CA ALA A 81 19.16 1.72 -8.56
C ALA A 81 19.34 0.21 -8.71
N ALA A 82 19.68 -0.33 -9.89
CA ALA A 82 19.76 -1.79 -10.12
C ALA A 82 20.50 -2.61 -9.03
N ASN A 83 21.38 -1.95 -8.27
CA ASN A 83 22.00 -2.44 -7.04
C ASN A 83 21.00 -2.84 -5.93
N ASP A 84 19.91 -2.09 -5.73
CA ASP A 84 18.86 -2.35 -4.74
C ASP A 84 18.07 -3.61 -5.07
N VAL A 85 17.74 -3.87 -6.33
CA VAL A 85 17.03 -5.11 -6.70
C VAL A 85 17.89 -6.34 -6.44
N ASN A 86 19.18 -6.28 -6.78
CA ASN A 86 20.11 -7.37 -6.50
C ASN A 86 20.37 -7.55 -5.00
N ARG A 87 20.47 -6.45 -4.25
CA ARG A 87 20.57 -6.45 -2.79
C ARG A 87 19.35 -7.06 -2.13
N LEU A 88 18.14 -6.70 -2.57
CA LEU A 88 16.88 -7.26 -2.08
C LEU A 88 16.76 -8.76 -2.40
N LYS A 89 17.18 -9.19 -3.60
CA LYS A 89 17.25 -10.63 -3.95
C LYS A 89 18.21 -11.39 -3.06
N LYS A 90 19.37 -10.81 -2.73
CA LYS A 90 20.33 -11.41 -1.80
C LYS A 90 19.75 -11.48 -0.39
N LEU A 91 19.17 -10.38 0.10
CA LEU A 91 18.51 -10.31 1.41
C LEU A 91 17.41 -11.37 1.54
N LYS A 92 16.53 -11.50 0.54
CA LYS A 92 15.49 -12.53 0.51
C LYS A 92 16.06 -13.95 0.67
N LYS A 93 17.26 -14.22 0.15
CA LYS A 93 17.88 -15.55 0.14
C LYS A 93 18.68 -15.88 1.40
N SER A 94 19.17 -14.88 2.13
CA SER A 94 20.09 -15.12 3.26
C SER A 94 19.57 -14.61 4.60
N HIS A 95 18.53 -13.77 4.62
CA HIS A 95 18.11 -13.11 5.86
C HIS A 95 17.69 -14.11 6.93
N ALA A 96 17.00 -15.19 6.58
CA ALA A 96 16.55 -16.18 7.55
C ALA A 96 17.74 -16.90 8.19
N GLU A 97 18.68 -17.36 7.37
CA GLU A 97 19.88 -18.07 7.80
C GLU A 97 20.83 -17.16 8.59
N ASP A 98 20.99 -15.91 8.17
CA ASP A 98 21.81 -14.91 8.86
C ASP A 98 21.19 -14.56 10.23
N THR A 99 19.85 -14.45 10.31
CA THR A 99 19.13 -14.22 11.58
C THR A 99 19.28 -15.40 12.53
N LEU A 100 19.17 -16.63 12.03
CA LEU A 100 19.32 -17.84 12.85
C LEU A 100 20.72 -17.91 13.46
N LYS A 101 21.78 -17.64 12.68
CA LYS A 101 23.16 -17.61 13.20
C LYS A 101 23.35 -16.55 14.28
N GLU A 102 22.69 -15.40 14.17
CA GLU A 102 22.76 -14.33 15.16
C GLU A 102 22.06 -14.72 16.47
N ILE A 103 21.01 -15.54 16.41
CA ILE A 103 20.30 -16.09 17.59
C ILE A 103 21.10 -17.21 18.27
N GLU A 104 21.85 -18.00 17.49
CA GLU A 104 22.62 -19.14 17.97
C GLU A 104 23.99 -18.78 18.58
N ASN A 105 24.43 -17.53 18.42
CA ASN A 105 25.62 -16.97 19.09
C ASN A 105 25.32 -16.56 20.54
#